data_AF-A0A7J4R7G2-F1
#
_entry.id   AF-A0A7J4R7G2-F1
#
_cell.length_a   1.000
_cell.length_b   1.000
_cell.length_c   1.000
_cell.angle_alpha   90.00
_cell.angle_beta   90.00
_cell.angle_gamma   90.00
#
_symmetry.space_group_name_H-M   'P 1'
#
loop_
_entity.id
_entity.type
_entity.pdbx_description
1 polymer ?
#
loop_
_entity_poly.entity_id
_entity_poly.type
_entity_poly.pdbx_seq_one_letter_code
_entity_poly.pdbx_strand_id
1 'polypeptide(L)'
;MPIDTGEVPADGSDFDVIVVGGGPGGSAAAAYNALNGCKVLLIEKNVWPRDKVCGDAVGGKSLSHVEELGVLPMVQSTPYYQVDSILFGSASGSEVRVM
;
A
#
# COMPACT_ATOMS: atom_id res chain seq x y z
N MET A 1 -5.12 -13.28 12.46
CA MET A 1 -4.98 -12.59 13.76
C MET A 1 -4.61 -11.15 13.51
N PRO A 2 -4.93 -10.22 14.42
CA PRO A 2 -4.42 -8.86 14.36
C PRO A 2 -2.91 -8.82 14.21
N ILE A 3 -2.41 -7.87 13.43
CA ILE A 3 -0.98 -7.57 13.44
C ILE A 3 -0.60 -7.01 14.81
N ASP A 4 0.67 -7.18 15.19
CA ASP A 4 1.22 -6.47 16.34
C ASP A 4 1.29 -4.98 16.03
N THR A 5 0.61 -4.16 16.84
CA THR A 5 0.58 -2.71 16.70
C THR A 5 1.59 -2.00 17.62
N GLY A 6 2.33 -2.76 18.43
CA GLY A 6 3.15 -2.20 19.49
C GLY A 6 2.33 -1.58 20.62
N GLU A 7 3.02 -0.94 21.57
CA GLU A 7 2.40 -0.24 22.69
C GLU A 7 1.88 1.14 22.27
N VAL A 8 0.78 1.56 22.90
CA VAL A 8 0.27 2.93 22.75
C VAL A 8 1.29 3.90 23.36
N PRO A 9 1.79 4.90 22.62
CA PRO A 9 2.74 5.87 23.16
C PRO A 9 2.14 6.66 24.34
N ALA A 10 2.97 7.03 25.30
CA ALA A 10 2.55 7.91 26.39
C ALA A 10 2.21 9.32 25.89
N ASP A 11 1.32 10.02 26.59
CA ASP A 11 0.96 11.40 26.29
C ASP A 11 2.21 12.31 26.28
N GLY A 12 2.32 13.16 25.26
CA GLY A 12 3.48 14.04 25.06
C GLY A 12 4.70 13.37 24.43
N SER A 13 4.57 12.15 23.89
CA SER A 13 5.63 11.51 23.11
C SER A 13 5.88 12.23 21.77
N ASP A 14 7.15 12.50 21.47
CA ASP A 14 7.57 13.08 20.18
C ASP A 14 7.83 12.00 19.12
N PHE A 15 7.50 12.33 17.87
CA PHE A 15 7.76 11.54 16.66
C PHE A 15 8.24 12.45 15.54
N ASP A 16 9.15 11.96 14.70
CA ASP A 16 9.60 12.72 13.53
C ASP A 16 8.50 12.81 12.48
N VAL A 17 7.69 11.75 12.36
CA VAL A 17 6.58 11.65 11.42
C VAL A 17 5.39 10.94 12.06
N ILE A 18 4.21 11.54 11.94
CA ILE A 18 2.93 10.91 12.30
C ILE A 18 2.14 10.70 11.01
N VAL A 19 1.79 9.44 10.72
CA VAL A 19 0.96 9.07 9.58
C VAL A 19 -0.41 8.63 10.08
N VAL A 20 -1.45 9.29 9.59
CA VAL A 20 -2.85 8.97 9.93
C VAL A 20 -3.51 8.28 8.74
N GLY A 21 -3.81 6.99 8.90
CA GLY A 21 -4.44 6.13 7.91
C GLY A 21 -3.49 5.07 7.34
N GLY A 22 -3.77 3.80 7.62
CA GLY A 22 -3.02 2.63 7.15
C GLY A 22 -3.52 2.08 5.81
N GLY A 23 -3.76 2.96 4.83
CA GLY A 23 -3.98 2.56 3.44
C GLY A 23 -2.66 2.30 2.70
N PRO A 24 -2.67 1.90 1.42
CA PRO A 24 -1.45 1.65 0.66
C PRO A 24 -0.45 2.83 0.70
N GLY A 25 -0.93 4.06 0.47
CA GLY A 25 -0.09 5.25 0.53
C GLY A 25 0.41 5.59 1.94
N GLY A 26 -0.42 5.41 2.98
CA GLY A 26 -0.04 5.71 4.35
C GLY A 26 0.95 4.70 4.93
N SER A 27 0.70 3.40 4.71
CA SER A 27 1.64 2.34 5.09
C SER A 27 2.97 2.47 4.34
N ALA A 28 2.94 2.82 3.05
CA ALA A 28 4.17 3.08 2.29
C ALA A 28 4.91 4.32 2.84
N ALA A 29 4.22 5.44 3.09
CA ALA A 29 4.84 6.63 3.65
C ALA A 29 5.46 6.38 5.03
N ALA A 30 4.76 5.65 5.90
CA ALA A 30 5.28 5.27 7.21
C ALA A 30 6.52 4.38 7.08
N ALA A 31 6.48 3.37 6.20
CA ALA A 31 7.59 2.46 5.98
C ALA A 31 8.82 3.16 5.40
N TYR A 32 8.66 4.02 4.38
CA TYR A 32 9.79 4.77 3.81
C TYR A 32 10.45 5.69 4.84
N ASN A 33 9.68 6.39 5.68
CA ASN A 33 10.27 7.23 6.73
C ASN A 33 10.99 6.38 7.79
N ALA A 34 10.42 5.24 8.18
CA ALA A 34 11.06 4.32 9.12
C ALA A 34 12.37 3.73 8.56
N LEU A 35 12.40 3.35 7.27
CA LEU A 35 13.61 2.89 6.57
C LEU A 35 14.69 3.98 6.50
N ASN A 36 14.29 5.25 6.48
CA ASN A 36 15.21 6.40 6.55
C ASN A 36 15.61 6.78 7.99
N GLY A 37 15.24 5.98 8.99
CA GLY A 37 15.64 6.14 10.39
C GLY A 37 14.76 7.08 11.22
N CYS A 38 13.63 7.55 10.68
CA CYS A 38 12.69 8.37 11.44
C CYS A 38 11.95 7.54 12.50
N LYS A 39 11.68 8.15 13.66
CA LYS A 39 10.72 7.64 14.64
C LYS A 39 9.30 7.92 14.15
N VAL A 40 8.63 6.91 13.62
CA VAL A 40 7.31 7.02 12.97
C VAL A 40 6.19 6.49 13.87
N LEU A 41 5.09 7.23 13.97
CA LEU A 41 3.81 6.75 14.49
C LEU A 41 2.81 6.57 13.34
N LEU A 42 2.33 5.34 13.12
CA LEU A 42 1.24 5.04 12.18
C LEU A 42 -0.06 4.77 12.95
N ILE A 43 -1.11 5.53 12.64
CA ILE A 43 -2.42 5.40 13.29
C ILE A 43 -3.42 4.90 12.26
N GLU A 44 -4.14 3.81 12.55
CA GLU A 44 -5.22 3.30 11.71
C GLU A 44 -6.44 3.00 12.57
N LYS A 45 -7.62 3.36 12.06
CA LYS A 45 -8.90 3.19 12.76
C LYS A 45 -9.32 1.72 12.84
N ASN A 46 -9.01 0.94 11.82
CA ASN A 46 -9.48 -0.43 11.65
C ASN A 46 -8.42 -1.45 12.09
N VAL A 47 -8.87 -2.61 12.56
CA VAL A 47 -7.99 -3.74 12.89
C VAL A 47 -7.61 -4.49 11.62
N TRP A 48 -6.32 -4.75 11.39
CA TRP A 48 -5.84 -5.58 10.29
C TRP A 48 -5.88 -7.08 10.64
N PRO A 49 -5.90 -8.01 9.65
CA PRO A 49 -6.13 -7.75 8.24
C PRO A 49 -7.55 -7.23 8.01
N ARG A 50 -7.70 -6.31 7.06
CA ARG A 50 -8.98 -5.69 6.70
C ARG A 50 -9.10 -5.58 5.20
N ASP A 51 -10.33 -5.49 4.72
CA ASP A 51 -10.59 -5.20 3.32
C ASP A 51 -10.16 -3.77 2.93
N LYS A 52 -9.57 -3.62 1.74
CA LYS A 52 -9.14 -2.33 1.16
C LYS A 52 -9.19 -2.39 -0.37
N VAL A 53 -10.38 -2.17 -0.91
CA VAL A 53 -10.69 -2.19 -2.36
C VAL A 53 -9.78 -1.33 -3.27
N CYS A 54 -9.20 -0.24 -2.78
CA CYS A 54 -8.32 0.59 -3.62
C CYS A 54 -6.92 -0.01 -3.84
N GLY A 55 -6.64 -1.20 -3.30
CA GLY A 55 -5.35 -1.89 -3.39
C GLY A 55 -5.29 -3.03 -4.40
N ASP A 56 -6.40 -3.36 -5.08
CA ASP A 56 -6.52 -4.61 -5.87
C ASP A 56 -5.76 -4.58 -7.20
N ALA A 57 -5.44 -3.38 -7.71
CA ALA A 57 -4.65 -3.22 -8.93
C ALA A 57 -3.31 -2.54 -8.62
N VAL A 58 -2.22 -3.28 -8.78
CA VAL A 58 -0.85 -2.78 -8.58
C VAL A 58 -0.22 -2.56 -9.95
N GLY A 59 -0.23 -1.30 -10.41
CA GLY A 59 0.40 -0.93 -11.67
C GLY A 59 1.94 -1.04 -11.63
N GLY A 60 2.59 -1.05 -12.79
CA GLY A 60 4.05 -1.24 -12.89
C GLY A 60 4.89 -0.30 -12.01
N LYS A 61 4.51 0.99 -11.92
CA LYS A 61 5.18 1.96 -11.03
C LYS A 61 4.96 1.66 -9.54
N SER A 62 3.81 1.09 -9.18
CA SER A 62 3.54 0.70 -7.80
C SER A 62 4.27 -0.59 -7.45
N LEU A 63 4.46 -1.52 -8.41
CA LEU A 63 5.21 -2.76 -8.19
C LEU A 63 6.66 -2.49 -7.79
N SER A 64 7.33 -1.48 -8.35
CA SER A 64 8.69 -1.13 -7.91
C SER A 64 8.74 -0.68 -6.44
N HIS A 65 7.72 0.03 -5.96
CA HIS A 65 7.63 0.38 -4.54
C HIS A 65 7.31 -0.82 -3.66
N VAL A 66 6.47 -1.74 -4.11
CA VAL A 66 6.17 -2.99 -3.41
C VAL A 66 7.43 -3.86 -3.27
N GLU A 67 8.28 -3.87 -4.29
CA GLU A 67 9.59 -4.52 -4.27
C GLU A 67 10.56 -3.83 -3.30
N GLU A 68 10.70 -2.50 -3.39
CA GLU A 68 11.56 -1.70 -2.52
C GLU A 68 11.19 -1.83 -1.04
N LEU A 69 9.89 -1.90 -0.75
CA LEU A 69 9.36 -2.12 0.61
C LEU A 69 9.49 -3.58 1.08
N GLY A 70 10.04 -4.48 0.27
CA GLY A 70 10.30 -5.88 0.63
C GLY A 70 9.06 -6.77 0.69
N VAL A 71 7.90 -6.30 0.21
CA VAL A 71 6.62 -7.02 0.30
C VAL A 71 6.20 -7.70 -1.00
N LEU A 72 6.96 -7.54 -2.09
CA LEU A 72 6.66 -8.18 -3.38
C LEU A 72 6.50 -9.72 -3.28
N PRO A 73 7.37 -10.48 -2.58
CA PRO A 73 7.19 -11.92 -2.46
C PRO A 73 5.87 -12.29 -1.76
N MET A 74 5.42 -11.47 -0.80
CA MET A 74 4.14 -11.66 -0.11
C MET A 74 2.97 -11.45 -1.06
N VAL A 75 2.98 -10.38 -1.86
CA VAL A 75 1.93 -10.11 -2.86
C VAL A 75 1.85 -11.23 -3.88
N GLN A 76 3.00 -11.66 -4.43
CA GLN A 76 3.08 -12.74 -5.42
C GLN A 76 2.70 -14.12 -4.86
N SER A 77 2.72 -14.30 -3.53
CA SER A 77 2.29 -15.55 -2.89
C SER A 77 0.77 -15.72 -2.82
N THR A 78 0.01 -14.63 -3.03
CA THR A 78 -1.46 -14.66 -3.05
C THR A 78 -1.99 -14.95 -4.45
N PRO A 79 -3.25 -15.39 -4.63
CA PRO A 79 -3.87 -15.44 -5.96
C PRO A 79 -3.96 -14.04 -6.59
N TYR A 80 -3.44 -13.88 -7.80
CA TYR A 80 -3.52 -12.63 -8.56
C TYR A 80 -3.71 -12.91 -10.07
N TYR A 81 -4.16 -11.88 -10.79
CA TYR A 81 -4.18 -11.86 -12.24
C TYR A 81 -3.08 -10.93 -12.76
N GLN A 82 -2.33 -11.37 -13.76
CA GLN A 82 -1.46 -10.48 -14.52
C GLN A 82 -2.28 -9.76 -15.58
N VAL A 83 -2.21 -8.44 -15.58
CA VAL A 83 -2.83 -7.57 -16.58
C VAL A 83 -1.71 -6.95 -17.41
N ASP A 84 -1.63 -7.32 -18.68
CA ASP A 84 -0.59 -6.88 -19.62
C ASP A 84 -1.03 -5.75 -20.55
N SER A 85 -2.34 -5.44 -20.59
CA SER A 85 -2.88 -4.44 -21.50
C SER A 85 -4.24 -3.94 -21.03
N ILE A 86 -4.59 -2.74 -21.48
CA ILE A 86 -5.89 -2.12 -21.29
C ILE A 86 -6.49 -1.85 -22.67
N LEU A 87 -7.73 -2.29 -22.89
CA LEU A 87 -8.51 -1.97 -24.08
C LEU A 87 -9.46 -0.81 -23.77
N PHE A 88 -9.27 0.31 -24.45
CA PHE A 88 -10.20 1.44 -24.41
C PHE A 88 -11.17 1.32 -25.60
N GLY A 89 -12.47 1.22 -25.32
CA GLY A 89 -13.53 1.20 -26.32
C GLY A 89 -14.39 2.45 -26.27
N SER A 90 -14.93 2.85 -27.42
CA SER A 90 -15.87 3.96 -27.56
C SER A 90 -17.24 3.47 -28.05
N ALA A 91 -18.30 4.24 -27.79
CA ALA A 91 -19.66 3.88 -28.20
C ALA A 91 -19.84 3.81 -29.73
N SER A 92 -18.97 4.45 -30.51
CA SER A 92 -18.94 4.38 -31.97
C SER A 92 -18.21 3.14 -32.50
N GLY A 93 -17.72 2.26 -31.62
CA GLY A 93 -16.99 1.04 -31.99
C GLY A 93 -15.49 1.24 -32.24
N SER A 94 -14.93 2.43 -32.02
CA SER A 94 -13.47 2.61 -32.08
C SER A 94 -12.82 2.02 -30.83
N GLU A 95 -11.71 1.29 -31.02
CA GLU A 95 -10.95 0.64 -29.96
C GLU A 95 -9.47 1.02 -30.02
N VAL A 96 -8.83 1.17 -28.85
CA VAL A 96 -7.38 1.38 -28.71
C VAL A 96 -6.86 0.46 -27.60
N ARG A 97 -5.88 -0.38 -27.92
CA ARG A 97 -5.17 -1.20 -26.94
C ARG A 97 -3.90 -0.49 -26.51
N VAL A 98 -3.73 -0.33 -25.20
CA VAL A 98 -2.50 0.14 -24.57
C VAL A 98 -1.83 -1.07 -23.92
N MET A 99 -0.56 -1.32 -24.27
CA MET A 99 0.30 -2.32 -23.63
C MET A 99 1.04 -1.69 -22.45
#